data_AF-A0A9D6LCT2-F1
#
_entry.id   AF-A0A9D6LCT2-F1
#
_cell.length_a   1.000
_cell.length_b   1.000
_cell.length_c   1.000
_cell.angle_alpha   90.00
_cell.angle_beta   90.00
_cell.angle_gamma   90.00
#
_symmetry.space_group_name_H-M   'P 1'
#
loop_
_entity.id
_entity.type
_entity.pdbx_description
1 polymer ?
#
loop_
_entity_poly.entity_id
_entity_poly.type
_entity_poly.pdbx_seq_one_letter_code
_entity_poly.pdbx_strand_id
1 'polypeptide(L)'
;MTRAKRAMICAAGLAALVLGLVALQRATRKPGAVHYYSECSILDRQSKLLRRLPGLYCIFLENGDLVSSDPGDATHPGLITYFDRHMRIKWWRKLTVHHNFNLSLDAKSIYALVQETRGDTRYDLLYELDLSTGDTLGLWDTATHLTELEDVMGLPRGSMLKEWRRTIPGEQRSAIPGAPHWEYSHFNSIRDVPPNEKGFFKPGQVIVNACCFGKAIVFDHDLRAPLFSVAISRSEATHSASVTAEGNLLFFRNSHFDAKENFSSVEEYDPVEKRIVWYFRGVDGHVPFFAAAHGYIEKIAEDRYMFSANDVAYEIDRAGKVYWRSTTPPRQPFFSLMPIRKGDLSGFLRNNEN
;
A
#
# COMPACT_ATOMS: atom_id res chain seq x y z
N MET A 1 15.13 48.06 22.17
CA MET A 1 14.81 46.77 21.50
C MET A 1 15.85 46.52 20.42
N THR A 2 16.63 45.44 20.50
CA THR A 2 17.78 45.21 19.61
C THR A 2 17.35 44.84 18.18
N ARG A 3 18.19 45.12 17.17
CA ARG A 3 17.95 44.76 15.76
C ARG A 3 17.55 43.27 15.59
N ALA A 4 18.15 42.38 16.39
CA ALA A 4 17.83 40.95 16.40
C ALA A 4 16.37 40.64 16.80
N LYS A 5 15.81 41.35 17.80
CA LYS A 5 14.41 41.17 18.20
C LYS A 5 13.41 41.64 17.13
N ARG A 6 13.77 42.66 16.32
CA ARG A 6 12.91 43.11 15.21
C ARG A 6 12.90 42.12 14.03
N ALA A 7 14.05 41.54 13.70
CA ALA A 7 14.14 40.53 12.64
C ALA A 7 13.35 39.26 12.97
N MET A 8 13.43 38.79 14.23
CA MET A 8 12.73 37.59 14.68
C MET A 8 11.19 37.76 14.68
N ILE A 9 10.69 38.95 15.02
CA ILE A 9 9.25 39.26 14.98
C ILE A 9 8.74 39.35 13.53
N CYS A 10 9.50 39.93 12.60
CA CYS A 10 9.13 39.95 11.19
C CYS A 10 9.08 38.55 10.57
N ALA A 11 10.04 37.67 10.91
CA ALA A 11 10.05 36.29 10.40
C ALA A 11 8.84 35.47 10.91
N ALA A 12 8.49 35.60 12.19
CA ALA A 12 7.32 34.94 12.76
C ALA A 12 6.00 35.44 12.15
N GLY A 13 5.88 36.76 11.91
CA GLY A 13 4.70 37.34 11.26
C GLY A 13 4.54 36.89 9.80
N LEU A 14 5.65 36.78 9.06
CA LEU A 14 5.63 36.31 7.67
C LEU A 14 5.26 34.81 7.59
N ALA A 15 5.81 33.99 8.49
CA ALA A 15 5.46 32.56 8.57
C ALA A 15 3.98 32.35 8.91
N ALA A 16 3.43 33.12 9.86
CA ALA A 16 2.02 33.07 10.22
C ALA A 16 1.10 33.54 9.06
N LEU A 17 1.50 34.57 8.31
CA LEU A 17 0.74 35.05 7.14
C LEU A 17 0.75 34.01 6.00
N VAL A 18 1.90 33.39 5.73
CA VAL A 18 2.01 32.32 4.72
C VAL A 18 1.18 31.11 5.13
N LEU A 19 1.24 30.67 6.39
CA LEU A 19 0.41 29.59 6.91
C LEU A 19 -1.09 29.93 6.85
N GLY A 20 -1.47 31.18 7.16
CA GLY A 20 -2.83 31.67 7.06
C GLY A 20 -3.37 31.68 5.61
N LEU A 21 -2.55 32.11 4.65
CA LEU A 21 -2.91 32.11 3.23
C LEU A 21 -3.02 30.68 2.67
N VAL A 22 -2.14 29.77 3.06
CA VAL A 22 -2.22 28.35 2.68
C VAL A 22 -3.47 27.68 3.27
N ALA A 23 -3.80 27.98 4.54
CA ALA A 23 -5.03 27.51 5.16
C ALA A 23 -6.28 28.07 4.47
N LEU A 24 -6.31 29.36 4.11
CA LEU A 24 -7.41 29.99 3.38
C LEU A 24 -7.57 29.41 1.96
N GLN A 25 -6.46 29.14 1.25
CA GLN A 25 -6.51 28.49 -0.06
C GLN A 25 -7.04 27.06 0.03
N ARG A 26 -6.73 26.32 1.10
CA ARG A 26 -7.32 25.00 1.34
C ARG A 26 -8.81 25.07 1.67
N ALA A 27 -9.23 26.04 2.48
CA ALA A 27 -10.63 26.20 2.89
C ALA A 27 -11.57 26.68 1.76
N THR A 28 -11.03 27.34 0.73
CA THR A 28 -11.82 27.89 -0.39
C THR A 28 -11.86 27.00 -1.63
N ARG A 29 -11.08 25.91 -1.67
CA ARG A 29 -11.26 24.90 -2.72
C ARG A 29 -12.64 24.27 -2.55
N LYS A 30 -13.50 24.44 -3.56
CA LYS A 30 -14.69 23.60 -3.71
C LYS A 30 -14.24 22.15 -3.52
N PRO A 31 -15.02 21.31 -2.78
CA PRO A 31 -14.67 19.91 -2.61
C PRO A 31 -14.27 19.34 -3.97
N GLY A 32 -13.00 18.91 -4.07
CA GLY A 32 -12.46 18.38 -5.31
C GLY A 32 -13.38 17.27 -5.83
N ALA A 33 -13.44 17.10 -7.16
CA ALA A 33 -14.20 15.97 -7.67
C ALA A 33 -13.58 14.68 -7.11
N VAL A 34 -14.43 13.84 -6.53
CA VAL A 34 -14.00 12.56 -5.97
C VAL A 34 -13.91 11.56 -7.11
N HIS A 35 -12.73 10.97 -7.27
CA HIS A 35 -12.49 9.91 -8.22
C HIS A 35 -12.13 8.64 -7.47
N TYR A 36 -12.53 7.51 -8.04
CA TYR A 36 -12.03 6.21 -7.63
C TYR A 36 -11.06 5.73 -8.69
N TYR A 37 -10.04 4.98 -8.29
CA TYR A 37 -9.14 4.38 -9.26
C TYR A 37 -8.71 3.00 -8.78
N SER A 38 -8.61 2.09 -9.73
CA SER A 38 -8.11 0.74 -9.56
C SER A 38 -7.22 0.48 -10.76
N GLU A 39 -6.06 -0.13 -10.51
CA GLU A 39 -5.02 -0.26 -11.52
C GLU A 39 -4.66 1.11 -12.13
N CYS A 40 -4.55 1.16 -13.45
CA CYS A 40 -4.40 2.37 -14.24
C CYS A 40 -5.74 2.86 -14.84
N SER A 41 -6.87 2.52 -14.20
CA SER A 41 -8.21 2.97 -14.60
C SER A 41 -8.79 3.98 -13.59
N ILE A 42 -9.27 5.12 -14.09
CA ILE A 42 -9.94 6.17 -13.31
C ILE A 42 -11.44 6.08 -13.53
N LEU A 43 -12.20 6.09 -12.43
CA LEU A 43 -13.65 5.95 -12.38
C LEU A 43 -14.29 7.19 -11.73
N ASP A 44 -15.53 7.50 -12.12
CA ASP A 44 -16.36 8.48 -11.42
C ASP A 44 -17.14 7.86 -10.24
N ARG A 45 -18.02 8.66 -9.62
CA ARG A 45 -18.84 8.22 -8.47
C ARG A 45 -19.88 7.16 -8.82
N GLN A 46 -20.21 7.00 -10.09
CA GLN A 46 -21.13 5.99 -10.61
C GLN A 46 -20.36 4.76 -11.12
N SER A 47 -19.06 4.66 -10.82
CA SER A 47 -18.17 3.59 -11.28
C SER A 47 -18.03 3.55 -12.81
N LYS A 48 -18.34 4.65 -13.51
CA LYS A 48 -18.14 4.77 -14.95
C LYS A 48 -16.66 5.04 -15.20
N LEU A 49 -16.07 4.29 -16.13
CA LEU A 49 -14.71 4.51 -16.60
C LEU A 49 -14.59 5.90 -17.25
N LEU A 50 -13.76 6.75 -16.67
CA LEU A 50 -13.40 8.05 -17.22
C LEU A 50 -12.16 7.94 -18.11
N ARG A 51 -11.15 7.19 -17.67
CA ARG A 51 -9.88 7.04 -18.39
C ARG A 51 -9.22 5.72 -18.06
N ARG A 52 -8.54 5.13 -19.05
CA ARG A 52 -7.60 4.02 -18.86
C ARG A 52 -6.24 4.42 -19.38
N LEU A 53 -5.21 4.14 -18.60
CA LEU A 53 -3.83 4.47 -18.88
C LEU A 53 -2.99 3.19 -18.96
N PRO A 54 -1.79 3.24 -19.56
CA PRO A 54 -0.89 2.09 -19.65
C PRO A 54 -0.41 1.62 -18.27
N GLY A 55 -0.26 0.30 -18.11
CA GLY A 55 0.25 -0.35 -16.90
C GLY A 55 -0.84 -1.05 -16.07
N LEU A 56 -0.38 -1.72 -15.01
CA LEU A 56 -1.23 -2.39 -14.02
C LEU A 56 -1.28 -1.59 -12.71
N TYR A 57 -0.17 -1.03 -12.25
CA TYR A 57 -0.12 -0.16 -11.08
C TYR A 57 0.10 1.27 -11.54
N CYS A 58 -0.62 2.24 -10.99
CA CYS A 58 -0.44 3.65 -11.34
C CYS A 58 -0.39 4.56 -10.11
N ILE A 59 0.53 5.52 -10.17
CA ILE A 59 0.64 6.66 -9.28
C ILE A 59 0.35 7.90 -10.12
N PHE A 60 -0.76 8.57 -9.80
CA PHE A 60 -1.19 9.81 -10.46
C PHE A 60 -0.62 11.00 -9.71
N LEU A 61 0.15 11.86 -10.39
CA LEU A 61 0.76 13.04 -9.79
C LEU A 61 -0.09 14.29 -10.06
N GLU A 62 -0.10 15.24 -9.13
CA GLU A 62 -0.92 16.46 -9.23
C GLU A 62 -0.61 17.30 -10.47
N ASN A 63 0.64 17.26 -10.94
CA ASN A 63 1.11 17.98 -12.13
C ASN A 63 0.66 17.34 -13.47
N GLY A 64 -0.10 16.24 -13.43
CA GLY A 64 -0.54 15.50 -14.61
C GLY A 64 0.40 14.38 -15.03
N ASP A 65 1.56 14.25 -14.40
CA ASP A 65 2.48 13.16 -14.67
C ASP A 65 1.93 11.82 -14.12
N LEU A 66 2.44 10.72 -14.68
CA LEU A 66 2.03 9.36 -14.34
C LEU A 66 3.26 8.50 -14.10
N VAL A 67 3.30 7.77 -12.99
CA VAL A 67 4.21 6.63 -12.87
C VAL A 67 3.39 5.37 -12.93
N SER A 68 3.76 4.46 -13.82
CA SER A 68 3.08 3.19 -13.98
C SER A 68 4.03 2.01 -13.81
N SER A 69 3.51 0.86 -13.41
CA SER A 69 4.23 -0.41 -13.51
C SER A 69 3.41 -1.42 -14.30
N ASP A 70 4.07 -2.04 -15.27
CA ASP A 70 3.62 -3.21 -16.01
C ASP A 70 4.36 -4.44 -15.44
N PRO A 71 3.66 -5.49 -14.97
CA PRO A 71 4.31 -6.69 -14.46
C PRO A 71 5.11 -7.45 -15.54
N GLY A 72 4.85 -7.16 -16.82
CA GLY A 72 5.40 -7.93 -17.94
C GLY A 72 4.75 -9.32 -18.06
N ASP A 73 5.35 -10.16 -18.88
CA ASP A 73 4.94 -11.55 -19.10
C ASP A 73 6.16 -12.46 -19.33
N ALA A 74 5.94 -13.68 -19.82
CA ALA A 74 7.02 -14.63 -20.08
C ALA A 74 8.02 -14.16 -21.17
N THR A 75 7.63 -13.22 -22.03
CA THR A 75 8.43 -12.72 -23.16
C THR A 75 8.84 -11.25 -23.02
N HIS A 76 8.18 -10.50 -22.14
CA HIS A 76 8.44 -9.08 -21.87
C HIS A 76 8.74 -8.88 -20.39
N PRO A 77 9.90 -8.29 -20.03
CA PRO A 77 10.18 -8.03 -18.64
C PRO A 77 9.24 -6.96 -18.08
N GLY A 78 8.96 -7.02 -16.78
CA GLY A 78 8.22 -5.95 -16.10
C GLY A 78 8.98 -4.62 -16.15
N LEU A 79 8.21 -3.54 -16.24
CA LEU A 79 8.71 -2.19 -16.36
C LEU A 79 8.03 -1.27 -15.36
N ILE A 80 8.80 -0.36 -14.76
CA ILE A 80 8.28 0.86 -14.14
C ILE A 80 8.59 2.00 -15.10
N THR A 81 7.59 2.79 -15.46
CA THR A 81 7.72 3.89 -16.42
C THR A 81 7.14 5.17 -15.85
N TYR A 82 7.92 6.24 -15.87
CA TYR A 82 7.46 7.60 -15.56
C TYR A 82 7.15 8.31 -16.87
N PHE A 83 5.88 8.67 -17.07
CA PHE A 83 5.40 9.55 -18.12
C PHE A 83 5.17 10.98 -17.64
N ASP A 84 5.48 11.96 -18.48
CA ASP A 84 4.97 13.31 -18.29
C ASP A 84 3.46 13.39 -18.61
N ARG A 85 2.84 14.54 -18.33
CA ARG A 85 1.42 14.82 -18.66
C ARG A 85 1.03 14.71 -20.14
N HIS A 86 2.00 14.56 -21.05
CA HIS A 86 1.77 14.33 -22.48
C HIS A 86 2.06 12.88 -22.87
N MET A 87 2.12 11.98 -21.89
CA MET A 87 2.46 10.56 -22.05
C MET A 87 3.83 10.31 -22.69
N ARG A 88 4.77 11.26 -22.58
CA ARG A 88 6.16 11.07 -23.01
C ARG A 88 6.98 10.48 -21.87
N ILE A 89 7.79 9.47 -22.18
CA ILE A 89 8.62 8.80 -21.19
C ILE A 89 9.71 9.76 -20.70
N LYS A 90 9.76 10.00 -19.38
CA LYS A 90 10.86 10.71 -18.70
C LYS A 90 11.97 9.73 -18.34
N TRP A 91 11.62 8.60 -17.75
CA TRP A 91 12.54 7.48 -17.48
C TRP A 91 11.77 6.17 -17.37
N TRP A 92 12.49 5.05 -17.45
CA TRP A 92 11.95 3.72 -17.20
C TRP A 92 12.99 2.83 -16.50
N ARG A 93 12.52 1.80 -15.79
CA ARG A 93 13.33 0.81 -15.09
C ARG A 93 12.77 -0.58 -15.34
N LYS A 94 13.66 -1.54 -15.59
CA LYS A 94 13.31 -2.96 -15.71
C LYS A 94 13.16 -3.58 -14.32
N LEU A 95 11.95 -3.54 -13.79
CA LEU A 95 11.57 -4.07 -12.48
C LEU A 95 10.14 -4.62 -12.56
N THR A 96 9.92 -5.86 -12.14
CA THR A 96 8.58 -6.47 -12.09
C THR A 96 7.96 -6.24 -10.71
N VAL A 97 6.91 -5.44 -10.62
CA VAL A 97 6.20 -5.21 -9.35
C VAL A 97 5.15 -6.30 -9.11
N HIS A 98 5.11 -6.88 -7.92
CA HIS A 98 4.23 -8.02 -7.61
C HIS A 98 2.96 -7.68 -6.81
N HIS A 99 3.04 -6.73 -5.89
CA HIS A 99 1.93 -6.49 -4.96
C HIS A 99 1.67 -5.02 -4.69
N ASN A 100 2.73 -4.26 -4.45
CA ASN A 100 2.55 -2.90 -3.96
C ASN A 100 3.54 -1.93 -4.62
N PHE A 101 2.97 -0.79 -4.99
CA PHE A 101 3.58 0.30 -5.70
C PHE A 101 2.99 1.59 -5.12
N ASN A 102 3.77 2.32 -4.35
CA ASN A 102 3.30 3.44 -3.54
C ASN A 102 4.23 4.63 -3.65
N LEU A 103 3.64 5.82 -3.69
CA LEU A 103 4.37 7.07 -3.51
C LEU A 103 4.69 7.25 -2.01
N SER A 104 5.88 7.74 -1.70
CA SER A 104 6.23 8.17 -0.35
C SER A 104 5.35 9.33 0.12
N LEU A 105 5.22 9.53 1.44
CA LEU A 105 4.43 10.61 2.03
C LEU A 105 4.90 12.01 1.60
N ASP A 106 6.20 12.17 1.36
CA ASP A 106 6.78 13.43 0.92
C ASP A 106 6.78 13.59 -0.62
N ALA A 107 6.24 12.60 -1.33
CA ALA A 107 6.12 12.54 -2.78
C ALA A 107 7.45 12.67 -3.54
N LYS A 108 8.57 12.24 -2.92
CA LYS A 108 9.90 12.25 -3.56
C LYS A 108 10.40 10.88 -3.99
N SER A 109 9.86 9.80 -3.42
CA SER A 109 10.28 8.45 -3.75
C SER A 109 9.09 7.51 -3.96
N ILE A 110 9.38 6.34 -4.51
CA ILE A 110 8.41 5.28 -4.77
C ILE A 110 8.88 4.03 -4.03
N TYR A 111 8.00 3.47 -3.21
CA TYR A 111 8.17 2.14 -2.67
C TYR A 111 7.58 1.08 -3.61
N ALA A 112 8.37 0.05 -3.91
CA ALA A 112 7.97 -1.04 -4.77
C ALA A 112 8.35 -2.40 -4.18
N LEU A 113 7.40 -3.34 -4.19
CA LEU A 113 7.65 -4.74 -3.91
C LEU A 113 7.93 -5.47 -5.22
N VAL A 114 9.18 -5.89 -5.40
CA VAL A 114 9.67 -6.41 -6.68
C VAL A 114 9.75 -7.94 -6.65
N GLN A 115 9.27 -8.55 -7.73
CA GLN A 115 9.50 -9.94 -8.07
C GLN A 115 10.81 -10.07 -8.84
N GLU A 116 11.86 -10.46 -8.13
CA GLU A 116 13.09 -10.96 -8.74
C GLU A 116 13.35 -12.36 -8.19
N THR A 117 13.84 -13.24 -9.04
CA THR A 117 14.30 -14.57 -8.64
C THR A 117 15.75 -14.46 -8.16
N ARG A 118 16.02 -14.83 -6.91
CA ARG A 118 17.39 -14.94 -6.37
C ARG A 118 17.60 -16.33 -5.77
N GLY A 119 18.32 -17.18 -6.51
CA GLY A 119 18.43 -18.60 -6.17
C GLY A 119 17.06 -19.26 -6.18
N ASP A 120 16.66 -19.80 -5.03
CA ASP A 120 15.40 -20.54 -4.87
C ASP A 120 14.23 -19.70 -4.32
N THR A 121 14.39 -18.37 -4.17
CA THR A 121 13.31 -17.50 -3.67
C THR A 121 12.89 -16.37 -4.61
N ARG A 122 11.67 -15.84 -4.36
CA ARG A 122 11.03 -14.72 -5.06
C ARG A 122 10.22 -13.85 -4.08
N TYR A 123 9.81 -12.65 -4.51
CA TYR A 123 8.95 -11.70 -3.75
C TYR A 123 9.53 -11.18 -2.43
N ASP A 124 10.85 -11.05 -2.38
CA ASP A 124 11.60 -10.79 -1.14
C ASP A 124 12.41 -9.49 -1.18
N LEU A 125 12.13 -8.62 -2.17
CA LEU A 125 12.83 -7.36 -2.41
C LEU A 125 11.94 -6.15 -2.18
N LEU A 126 12.45 -5.21 -1.38
CA LEU A 126 11.86 -3.89 -1.16
C LEU A 126 12.74 -2.85 -1.85
N TYR A 127 12.15 -2.05 -2.72
CA TYR A 127 12.83 -0.93 -3.35
C TYR A 127 12.27 0.39 -2.87
N GLU A 128 13.15 1.36 -2.65
CA GLU A 128 12.85 2.78 -2.67
C GLU A 128 13.53 3.40 -3.90
N LEU A 129 12.75 4.01 -4.78
CA LEU A 129 13.23 4.65 -6.00
C LEU A 129 13.04 6.16 -5.93
N ASP A 130 14.03 6.93 -6.37
CA ASP A 130 13.87 8.37 -6.56
C ASP A 130 12.80 8.62 -7.63
N LEU A 131 11.79 9.41 -7.31
CA LEU A 131 10.70 9.68 -8.25
C LEU A 131 11.21 10.43 -9.49
N SER A 132 12.17 11.34 -9.34
CA SER A 132 12.59 12.24 -10.41
C SER A 132 13.53 11.57 -11.42
N THR A 133 14.45 10.72 -10.95
CA THR A 133 15.47 10.07 -11.79
C THR A 133 15.19 8.59 -12.02
N GLY A 134 14.39 7.95 -11.17
CA GLY A 134 14.21 6.52 -11.15
C GLY A 134 15.39 5.77 -10.54
N ASP A 135 16.37 6.45 -9.93
CA ASP A 135 17.52 5.83 -9.26
C ASP A 135 17.10 5.06 -8.01
N THR A 136 17.89 4.07 -7.61
CA THR A 136 17.63 3.31 -6.38
C THR A 136 18.20 4.08 -5.19
N LEU A 137 17.32 4.50 -4.28
CA LEU A 137 17.68 5.16 -3.02
C LEU A 137 17.92 4.14 -1.91
N GLY A 138 17.08 3.10 -1.87
CA GLY A 138 17.13 2.01 -0.89
C GLY A 138 16.78 0.67 -1.53
N LEU A 139 17.45 -0.38 -1.07
CA LEU A 139 17.19 -1.76 -1.46
C LEU A 139 17.34 -2.65 -0.23
N TRP A 140 16.25 -3.33 0.14
CA TRP A 140 16.27 -4.40 1.11
C TRP A 140 16.08 -5.74 0.42
N ASP A 141 17.00 -6.66 0.68
CA ASP A 141 16.97 -8.03 0.17
C ASP A 141 16.91 -9.03 1.32
N THR A 142 15.76 -9.71 1.43
CA THR A 142 15.55 -10.70 2.49
C THR A 142 16.57 -11.84 2.43
N ALA A 143 17.04 -12.25 1.26
CA ALA A 143 18.03 -13.32 1.16
C ALA A 143 19.37 -12.89 1.79
N THR A 144 19.75 -11.63 1.58
CA THR A 144 20.98 -11.05 2.14
C THR A 144 20.85 -10.78 3.65
N HIS A 145 19.65 -10.45 4.12
CA HIS A 145 19.37 -10.06 5.51
C HIS A 145 18.51 -11.05 6.29
N LEU A 146 18.51 -12.33 5.88
CA LEU A 146 17.58 -13.32 6.41
C LEU A 146 17.65 -13.48 7.93
N THR A 147 18.85 -13.55 8.48
CA THR A 147 19.05 -13.71 9.93
C THR A 147 18.56 -12.50 10.71
N GLU A 148 18.76 -11.29 10.20
CA GLU A 148 18.27 -10.06 10.83
C GLU A 148 16.74 -10.03 10.86
N LEU A 149 16.11 -10.45 9.76
CA LEU A 149 14.67 -10.57 9.67
C LEU A 149 14.12 -11.63 10.64
N GLU A 150 14.75 -12.81 10.71
CA GLU A 150 14.37 -13.87 11.65
C GLU A 150 14.47 -13.39 13.11
N ASP A 151 15.54 -12.69 13.46
CA ASP A 151 15.76 -12.14 14.81
C ASP A 151 14.66 -11.11 15.15
N VAL A 152 14.31 -10.19 14.23
CA VAL A 152 13.22 -9.21 14.42
C VAL A 152 11.83 -9.86 14.48
N MET A 153 11.62 -10.94 13.75
CA MET A 153 10.37 -11.69 13.76
C MET A 153 10.25 -12.62 14.97
N GLY A 154 11.33 -12.85 15.72
CA GLY A 154 11.39 -13.80 16.82
C GLY A 154 11.30 -15.25 16.34
N LEU A 155 11.85 -15.55 15.17
CA LEU A 155 11.89 -16.88 14.57
C LEU A 155 13.26 -17.53 14.85
N PRO A 156 13.32 -18.87 15.04
CA PRO A 156 14.60 -19.57 15.08
C PRO A 156 15.39 -19.36 13.78
N ARG A 157 16.71 -19.27 13.87
CA ARG A 157 17.56 -19.08 12.68
C ARG A 157 17.43 -20.23 11.69
N GLY A 158 17.29 -19.90 10.40
CA GLY A 158 17.06 -20.85 9.30
C GLY A 158 15.67 -21.49 9.29
N SER A 159 14.71 -20.97 10.07
CA SER A 159 13.35 -21.52 10.15
C SER A 159 12.38 -20.87 9.17
N MET A 160 12.67 -19.68 8.65
CA MET A 160 11.72 -18.93 7.83
C MET A 160 11.22 -19.73 6.62
N LEU A 161 12.13 -20.33 5.86
CA LEU A 161 11.80 -21.18 4.71
C LEU A 161 11.05 -22.46 5.12
N LYS A 162 11.34 -22.98 6.33
CA LYS A 162 10.67 -24.17 6.87
C LYS A 162 9.22 -23.85 7.29
N GLU A 163 9.00 -22.71 7.92
CA GLU A 163 7.66 -22.22 8.25
C GLU A 163 6.86 -21.95 6.98
N TRP A 164 7.47 -21.32 5.98
CA TRP A 164 6.83 -21.13 4.67
C TRP A 164 6.30 -22.42 4.06
N ARG A 165 7.14 -23.46 4.05
CA ARG A 165 6.82 -24.79 3.54
C ARG A 165 5.67 -25.47 4.30
N ARG A 166 5.45 -25.10 5.55
CA ARG A 166 4.35 -25.62 6.39
C ARG A 166 3.03 -24.89 6.07
N THR A 167 3.12 -23.59 5.82
CA THR A 167 1.97 -22.70 5.60
C THR A 167 1.32 -22.88 4.22
N ILE A 168 2.11 -23.07 3.16
CA ILE A 168 1.59 -23.19 1.80
C ILE A 168 1.57 -24.66 1.36
N PRO A 169 0.39 -25.30 1.21
CA PRO A 169 0.28 -26.67 0.74
C PRO A 169 1.00 -26.87 -0.61
N GLY A 170 1.59 -28.06 -0.81
CA GLY A 170 2.40 -28.35 -1.99
C GLY A 170 1.68 -28.18 -3.34
N GLU A 171 0.36 -28.20 -3.36
CA GLU A 171 -0.49 -28.02 -4.55
C GLU A 171 -0.58 -26.55 -5.01
N GLN A 172 -0.24 -25.57 -4.15
CA GLN A 172 -0.10 -24.16 -4.50
C GLN A 172 1.33 -23.77 -4.93
N ARG A 173 2.24 -24.75 -5.04
CA ARG A 173 3.58 -24.50 -5.61
C ARG A 173 3.40 -24.07 -7.05
N SER A 174 4.05 -22.96 -7.42
CA SER A 174 3.97 -22.31 -8.73
C SER A 174 3.70 -23.31 -9.86
N ALA A 175 2.57 -23.15 -10.56
CA ALA A 175 2.23 -23.94 -11.75
C ALA A 175 3.19 -23.70 -12.92
N ILE A 176 4.14 -22.76 -12.77
CA ILE A 176 5.16 -22.41 -13.75
C ILE A 176 6.37 -23.34 -13.55
N PRO A 177 6.66 -24.25 -14.49
CA PRO A 177 7.83 -25.12 -14.42
C PRO A 177 9.12 -24.29 -14.32
N GLY A 178 9.97 -24.59 -13.34
CA GLY A 178 11.28 -23.95 -13.18
C GLY A 178 11.28 -22.59 -12.48
N ALA A 179 10.13 -22.04 -12.10
CA ALA A 179 10.09 -20.86 -11.22
C ALA A 179 10.50 -21.26 -9.79
N PRO A 180 11.24 -20.41 -9.06
CA PRO A 180 11.52 -20.66 -7.65
C PRO A 180 10.21 -20.87 -6.89
N HIS A 181 10.16 -21.95 -6.11
CA HIS A 181 8.93 -22.38 -5.45
C HIS A 181 8.74 -21.73 -4.08
N TRP A 182 9.68 -20.92 -3.64
CA TRP A 182 9.73 -20.45 -2.26
C TRP A 182 9.77 -18.93 -2.17
N GLU A 183 9.26 -18.44 -1.06
CA GLU A 183 9.38 -17.05 -0.63
C GLU A 183 9.88 -17.11 0.82
N TYR A 184 10.77 -16.21 1.22
CA TYR A 184 11.11 -16.09 2.63
C TYR A 184 9.97 -15.42 3.38
N SER A 185 9.44 -14.34 2.82
CA SER A 185 8.56 -13.42 3.54
C SER A 185 7.19 -13.23 2.88
N HIS A 186 7.16 -13.25 1.54
CA HIS A 186 6.05 -12.77 0.70
C HIS A 186 5.52 -11.45 1.23
N PHE A 187 6.37 -10.43 1.24
CA PHE A 187 5.92 -9.09 1.53
C PHE A 187 4.87 -8.69 0.52
N ASN A 188 3.72 -8.20 0.98
CA ASN A 188 2.59 -7.84 0.10
C ASN A 188 2.05 -6.42 0.30
N SER A 189 2.61 -5.66 1.23
CA SER A 189 2.42 -4.21 1.29
C SER A 189 3.62 -3.53 1.94
N ILE A 190 3.91 -2.32 1.48
CA ILE A 190 4.95 -1.41 1.97
C ILE A 190 4.39 0.01 2.01
N ARG A 191 4.44 0.66 3.17
CA ARG A 191 3.92 2.02 3.35
C ARG A 191 4.70 2.78 4.40
N ASP A 192 4.82 4.08 4.21
CA ASP A 192 5.28 4.97 5.25
C ASP A 192 4.35 5.00 6.46
N VAL A 193 4.97 5.22 7.61
CA VAL A 193 4.30 5.58 8.86
C VAL A 193 4.04 7.09 8.85
N PRO A 194 2.77 7.53 8.86
CA PRO A 194 2.45 8.94 9.00
C PRO A 194 2.65 9.44 10.45
N PRO A 195 2.62 10.76 10.65
CA PRO A 195 2.34 11.34 11.97
C PRO A 195 1.18 10.63 12.66
N ASN A 196 1.39 10.22 13.91
CA ASN A 196 0.37 9.52 14.68
C ASN A 196 0.40 9.87 16.18
N GLU A 197 -0.74 9.74 16.84
CA GLU A 197 -0.96 10.21 18.21
C GLU A 197 -0.23 9.38 19.28
N LYS A 198 -0.19 8.06 19.13
CA LYS A 198 0.40 7.15 20.13
C LYS A 198 1.91 7.16 20.17
N GLY A 199 2.56 7.54 19.06
CA GLY A 199 4.02 7.55 18.95
C GLY A 199 4.68 6.16 19.05
N PHE A 200 3.88 5.08 19.04
CA PHE A 200 4.41 3.70 19.00
C PHE A 200 5.18 3.46 17.71
N PHE A 201 4.64 3.96 16.59
CA PHE A 201 5.36 4.06 15.32
C PHE A 201 5.87 5.49 15.15
N LYS A 202 7.10 5.64 14.66
CA LYS A 202 7.70 6.96 14.42
C LYS A 202 7.43 7.40 12.98
N PRO A 203 7.04 8.67 12.76
CA PRO A 203 6.81 9.17 11.40
C PRO A 203 8.04 9.01 10.53
N GLY A 204 7.83 8.59 9.27
CA GLY A 204 8.89 8.31 8.33
C GLY A 204 9.54 6.93 8.47
N GLN A 205 9.17 6.11 9.44
CA GLN A 205 9.45 4.66 9.37
C GLN A 205 8.64 4.02 8.25
N VAL A 206 8.99 2.80 7.86
CA VAL A 206 8.26 2.05 6.84
C VAL A 206 7.66 0.78 7.45
N ILE A 207 6.37 0.52 7.17
CA ILE A 207 5.65 -0.69 7.55
C ILE A 207 5.60 -1.63 6.36
N VAL A 208 6.04 -2.87 6.57
CA VAL A 208 6.00 -3.94 5.59
C VAL A 208 5.20 -5.11 6.15
N ASN A 209 4.23 -5.63 5.39
CA ASN A 209 3.42 -6.76 5.84
C ASN A 209 3.99 -8.09 5.36
N ALA A 210 4.32 -8.99 6.29
CA ALA A 210 4.77 -10.35 6.04
C ALA A 210 3.57 -11.31 6.13
N CYS A 211 2.88 -11.51 5.01
CA CYS A 211 1.51 -12.02 4.99
C CYS A 211 1.37 -13.40 5.61
N CYS A 212 2.32 -14.31 5.36
CA CYS A 212 2.26 -15.68 5.85
C CYS A 212 2.77 -15.86 7.28
N PHE A 213 3.16 -14.78 7.95
CA PHE A 213 3.56 -14.83 9.36
C PHE A 213 2.59 -14.08 10.27
N GLY A 214 1.54 -13.44 9.71
CA GLY A 214 0.60 -12.63 10.48
C GLY A 214 1.30 -11.46 11.20
N LYS A 215 2.37 -10.92 10.59
CA LYS A 215 3.24 -9.89 11.19
C LYS A 215 3.37 -8.67 10.29
N ALA A 216 3.34 -7.49 10.90
CA ALA A 216 3.83 -6.26 10.32
C ALA A 216 5.25 -6.00 10.83
N ILE A 217 6.18 -5.67 9.94
CA ILE A 217 7.58 -5.39 10.23
C ILE A 217 7.80 -3.90 10.04
N VAL A 218 8.46 -3.28 11.02
CA VAL A 218 8.78 -1.86 10.99
C VAL A 218 10.23 -1.70 10.62
N PHE A 219 10.51 -0.97 9.55
CA PHE A 219 11.83 -0.58 9.08
C PHE A 219 12.13 0.86 9.49
N ASP A 220 13.41 1.22 9.45
CA ASP A 220 13.81 2.62 9.39
C ASP A 220 13.39 3.30 8.07
N HIS A 221 13.65 4.60 7.99
CA HIS A 221 13.14 5.45 6.90
C HIS A 221 13.71 5.08 5.53
N ASP A 222 14.95 4.59 5.47
CA ASP A 222 15.69 4.33 4.25
C ASP A 222 15.79 2.82 3.94
N LEU A 223 14.93 2.01 4.55
CA LEU A 223 14.88 0.55 4.38
C LEU A 223 16.23 -0.14 4.64
N ARG A 224 17.07 0.43 5.51
CA ARG A 224 18.38 -0.12 5.83
C ARG A 224 18.32 -1.24 6.84
N ALA A 225 17.34 -1.23 7.75
CA ALA A 225 17.21 -2.25 8.77
C ALA A 225 15.76 -2.41 9.28
N PRO A 226 15.28 -3.65 9.49
CA PRO A 226 14.10 -3.93 10.27
C PRO A 226 14.40 -3.64 11.75
N LEU A 227 13.52 -2.90 12.39
CA LEU A 227 13.67 -2.45 13.77
C LEU A 227 12.96 -3.37 14.75
N PHE A 228 11.72 -3.76 14.43
CA PHE A 228 10.91 -4.67 15.23
C PHE A 228 9.73 -5.22 14.41
N SER A 229 9.04 -6.23 14.92
CA SER A 229 7.79 -6.75 14.34
C SER A 229 6.62 -6.68 15.32
N VAL A 230 5.42 -6.53 14.78
CA VAL A 230 4.15 -6.58 15.50
C VAL A 230 3.35 -7.76 14.98
N ALA A 231 2.94 -8.67 15.86
CA ALA A 231 1.97 -9.70 15.52
C ALA A 231 0.58 -9.04 15.38
N ILE A 232 0.00 -9.09 14.18
CA ILE A 232 -1.29 -8.48 13.86
C ILE A 232 -2.41 -9.50 13.72
N SER A 233 -2.06 -10.76 13.45
CA SER A 233 -3.04 -11.84 13.34
C SER A 233 -2.45 -13.13 13.88
N ARG A 234 -3.32 -13.98 14.46
CA ARG A 234 -2.97 -15.37 14.78
C ARG A 234 -3.00 -16.27 13.56
N SER A 235 -3.73 -15.87 12.52
CA SER A 235 -3.72 -16.55 11.24
C SER A 235 -2.74 -15.88 10.29
N GLU A 236 -2.16 -16.73 9.47
CA GLU A 236 -1.41 -16.38 8.27
C GLU A 236 -2.42 -15.80 7.24
N ALA A 237 -1.95 -15.06 6.23
CA ALA A 237 -2.74 -14.34 5.21
C ALA A 237 -3.37 -13.00 5.64
N THR A 238 -2.52 -12.03 5.97
CA THR A 238 -2.88 -10.59 6.04
C THR A 238 -2.45 -9.85 4.77
N HIS A 239 -3.10 -8.74 4.43
CA HIS A 239 -2.74 -7.84 3.32
C HIS A 239 -2.87 -6.37 3.71
N SER A 240 -2.18 -5.50 2.96
CA SER A 240 -2.36 -4.04 2.99
C SER A 240 -2.26 -3.41 4.39
N ALA A 241 -1.24 -3.79 5.16
CA ALA A 241 -1.02 -3.19 6.47
C ALA A 241 -0.59 -1.72 6.34
N SER A 242 -1.12 -0.87 7.21
CA SER A 242 -0.82 0.55 7.29
C SER A 242 -0.96 1.07 8.72
N VAL A 243 -0.34 2.21 9.02
CA VAL A 243 -0.51 2.91 10.30
C VAL A 243 -1.50 4.06 10.13
N THR A 244 -2.48 4.12 11.02
CA THR A 244 -3.49 5.19 11.08
C THR A 244 -2.97 6.42 11.83
N ALA A 245 -3.67 7.56 11.72
CA ALA A 245 -3.33 8.77 12.48
C ALA A 245 -3.42 8.57 14.00
N GLU A 246 -4.26 7.64 14.46
CA GLU A 246 -4.36 7.26 15.87
C GLU A 246 -3.21 6.35 16.33
N GLY A 247 -2.36 5.88 15.40
CA GLY A 247 -1.24 4.98 15.68
C GLY A 247 -1.64 3.51 15.79
N ASN A 248 -2.83 3.15 15.32
CA ASN A 248 -3.27 1.75 15.17
C ASN A 248 -2.79 1.17 13.83
N LEU A 249 -2.68 -0.16 13.77
CA LEU A 249 -2.46 -0.90 12.52
C LEU A 249 -3.80 -1.21 11.86
N LEU A 250 -3.96 -0.83 10.60
CA LEU A 250 -5.10 -1.17 9.76
C LEU A 250 -4.65 -2.18 8.71
N PHE A 251 -5.33 -3.32 8.61
CA PHE A 251 -4.99 -4.37 7.66
C PHE A 251 -6.22 -5.15 7.19
N PHE A 252 -6.08 -5.81 6.05
CA PHE A 252 -7.04 -6.75 5.51
C PHE A 252 -6.64 -8.16 5.94
N ARG A 253 -7.58 -8.95 6.44
CA ARG A 253 -7.36 -10.34 6.82
C ARG A 253 -8.17 -11.25 5.91
N ASN A 254 -7.47 -12.08 5.14
CA ASN A 254 -8.07 -12.90 4.10
C ASN A 254 -8.94 -14.01 4.61
N SER A 255 -8.47 -14.70 5.63
CA SER A 255 -9.12 -15.92 6.08
C SER A 255 -9.19 -15.95 7.58
N HIS A 256 -10.41 -16.06 8.08
CA HIS A 256 -10.69 -16.70 9.35
C HIS A 256 -11.05 -18.14 9.03
N PHE A 257 -10.10 -19.05 9.26
CA PHE A 257 -10.36 -20.48 9.18
C PHE A 257 -11.05 -20.92 10.48
N ASP A 258 -12.36 -20.64 10.60
CA ASP A 258 -13.22 -21.29 11.58
C ASP A 258 -13.88 -22.51 10.91
N ALA A 259 -14.18 -23.56 11.68
CA ALA A 259 -14.71 -24.83 11.19
C ALA A 259 -16.10 -24.74 10.54
N LYS A 260 -16.75 -23.56 10.56
CA LYS A 260 -18.13 -23.37 10.11
C LYS A 260 -18.26 -22.48 8.88
N GLU A 261 -17.46 -21.40 8.77
CA GLU A 261 -17.57 -20.44 7.67
C GLU A 261 -16.22 -19.76 7.42
N ASN A 262 -15.85 -19.63 6.14
CA ASN A 262 -14.71 -18.82 5.72
C ASN A 262 -15.19 -17.39 5.46
N PHE A 263 -14.55 -16.43 6.10
CA PHE A 263 -14.77 -15.01 5.82
C PHE A 263 -13.47 -14.23 5.89
N SER A 264 -13.45 -13.09 5.20
CA SER A 264 -12.42 -12.07 5.35
C SER A 264 -12.90 -10.94 6.25
N SER A 265 -11.97 -10.17 6.79
CA SER A 265 -12.27 -8.97 7.55
C SER A 265 -11.30 -7.84 7.20
N VAL A 266 -11.71 -6.63 7.51
CA VAL A 266 -10.80 -5.50 7.70
C VAL A 266 -10.72 -5.23 9.19
N GLU A 267 -9.51 -5.01 9.71
CA GLU A 267 -9.27 -4.94 11.14
C GLU A 267 -8.36 -3.74 11.46
N GLU A 268 -8.71 -3.03 12.53
CA GLU A 268 -7.89 -2.00 13.15
C GLU A 268 -7.42 -2.52 14.52
N TYR A 269 -6.11 -2.63 14.68
CA TYR A 269 -5.45 -3.23 15.84
C TYR A 269 -4.61 -2.20 16.58
N ASP A 270 -4.80 -2.14 17.88
CA ASP A 270 -3.99 -1.35 18.79
C ASP A 270 -2.73 -2.13 19.20
N PRO A 271 -1.52 -1.74 18.75
CA PRO A 271 -0.30 -2.45 19.08
C PRO A 271 0.15 -2.27 20.53
N VAL A 272 -0.30 -1.20 21.20
CA VAL A 272 0.04 -0.92 22.60
C VAL A 272 -0.83 -1.78 23.52
N GLU A 273 -2.15 -1.74 23.30
CA GLU A 273 -3.12 -2.49 24.10
C GLU A 273 -3.28 -3.95 23.65
N LYS A 274 -2.68 -4.32 22.50
CA LYS A 274 -2.70 -5.65 21.90
C LYS A 274 -4.10 -6.20 21.66
N ARG A 275 -5.00 -5.37 21.14
CA ARG A 275 -6.39 -5.76 20.83
C ARG A 275 -6.90 -5.14 19.55
N ILE A 276 -7.86 -5.83 18.93
CA ILE A 276 -8.64 -5.27 17.82
C ILE A 276 -9.58 -4.21 18.40
N VAL A 277 -9.49 -2.98 17.91
CA VAL A 277 -10.32 -1.84 18.32
C VAL A 277 -11.50 -1.62 17.38
N TRP A 278 -11.41 -2.12 16.16
CA TRP A 278 -12.49 -2.12 15.18
C TRP A 278 -12.28 -3.25 14.18
N TYR A 279 -13.37 -3.84 13.70
CA TYR A 279 -13.32 -4.75 12.56
C TYR A 279 -14.62 -4.70 11.77
N PHE A 280 -14.56 -5.10 10.51
CA PHE A 280 -15.71 -5.22 9.63
C PHE A 280 -15.60 -6.48 8.77
N ARG A 281 -16.71 -7.24 8.68
CA ARG A 281 -16.79 -8.54 7.98
C ARG A 281 -17.91 -8.62 6.93
N GLY A 282 -18.58 -7.50 6.68
CA GLY A 282 -19.80 -7.43 5.88
C GLY A 282 -20.78 -6.41 6.45
N VAL A 283 -21.70 -5.97 5.60
CA VAL A 283 -22.76 -5.01 5.95
C VAL A 283 -23.93 -5.78 6.57
N ASP A 284 -24.62 -5.21 7.55
CA ASP A 284 -25.82 -5.83 8.16
C ASP A 284 -26.82 -6.28 7.08
N GLY A 285 -27.10 -7.59 7.03
CA GLY A 285 -27.98 -8.21 6.01
C GLY A 285 -27.30 -8.63 4.70
N HIS A 286 -25.99 -8.42 4.55
CA HIS A 286 -25.22 -8.86 3.39
C HIS A 286 -24.36 -10.10 3.69
N VAL A 287 -24.10 -10.88 2.63
CA VAL A 287 -23.23 -12.05 2.65
C VAL A 287 -21.81 -11.60 3.07
N PRO A 288 -21.17 -12.28 4.04
CA PRO A 288 -19.76 -12.07 4.33
C PRO A 288 -18.95 -12.05 3.03
N PHE A 289 -17.99 -11.13 2.92
CA PHE A 289 -17.06 -11.18 1.81
C PHE A 289 -15.92 -12.12 2.16
N PHE A 290 -15.42 -12.85 1.17
CA PHE A 290 -14.31 -13.76 1.34
C PHE A 290 -13.35 -13.65 0.15
N ALA A 291 -12.13 -13.21 0.42
CA ALA A 291 -11.00 -13.22 -0.49
C ALA A 291 -9.93 -14.13 0.12
N ALA A 292 -9.81 -15.36 -0.42
CA ALA A 292 -8.84 -16.35 0.06
C ALA A 292 -7.39 -15.84 -0.02
N ALA A 293 -7.12 -15.00 -1.02
CA ALA A 293 -5.89 -14.27 -1.22
C ALA A 293 -6.24 -12.84 -1.65
N HIS A 294 -5.28 -11.92 -1.48
CA HIS A 294 -5.42 -10.52 -1.87
C HIS A 294 -6.45 -9.71 -1.08
N GLY A 295 -6.37 -8.40 -1.19
CA GLY A 295 -7.27 -7.52 -0.47
C GLY A 295 -6.56 -6.22 -0.15
N TYR A 296 -7.33 -5.16 -0.14
CA TYR A 296 -6.82 -3.84 0.13
C TYR A 296 -7.73 -3.14 1.12
N ILE A 297 -7.14 -2.38 2.01
CA ILE A 297 -7.83 -1.47 2.92
C ILE A 297 -7.03 -0.16 3.01
N GLU A 298 -7.75 0.93 3.16
CA GLU A 298 -7.19 2.25 3.44
C GLU A 298 -8.21 3.07 4.24
N LYS A 299 -7.71 3.81 5.23
CA LYS A 299 -8.49 4.83 5.92
C LYS A 299 -8.41 6.12 5.11
N ILE A 300 -9.52 6.53 4.52
CA ILE A 300 -9.61 7.66 3.58
C ILE A 300 -10.18 8.94 4.23
N ALA A 301 -10.75 8.82 5.44
CA ALA A 301 -11.08 9.92 6.34
C ALA A 301 -11.13 9.40 7.78
N GLU A 302 -11.36 10.28 8.76
CA GLU A 302 -11.46 9.92 10.19
C GLU A 302 -12.43 8.76 10.45
N ASP A 303 -13.60 8.77 9.80
CA ASP A 303 -14.66 7.79 9.94
C ASP A 303 -14.92 6.98 8.65
N ARG A 304 -14.05 7.04 7.65
CA ARG A 304 -14.25 6.39 6.34
C ARG A 304 -13.12 5.47 5.94
N TYR A 305 -13.51 4.31 5.41
CA TYR A 305 -12.61 3.28 4.93
C TYR A 305 -12.95 2.93 3.48
N MET A 306 -11.92 2.68 2.69
CA MET A 306 -12.03 2.12 1.35
C MET A 306 -11.38 0.75 1.36
N PHE A 307 -12.08 -0.28 0.89
CA PHE A 307 -11.50 -1.61 0.77
C PHE A 307 -11.96 -2.33 -0.48
N SER A 308 -11.15 -3.27 -0.95
CA SER A 308 -11.50 -4.20 -2.01
C SER A 308 -11.21 -5.64 -1.60
N ALA A 309 -12.08 -6.54 -2.07
CA ALA A 309 -11.99 -7.98 -1.88
C ALA A 309 -12.53 -8.66 -3.14
N ASN A 310 -11.70 -9.41 -3.87
CA ASN A 310 -12.04 -9.99 -5.17
C ASN A 310 -12.65 -8.95 -6.14
N ASP A 311 -13.89 -9.18 -6.58
CA ASP A 311 -14.64 -8.38 -7.55
C ASP A 311 -15.43 -7.23 -6.91
N VAL A 312 -15.39 -7.08 -5.58
CA VAL A 312 -16.12 -6.04 -4.86
C VAL A 312 -15.20 -5.01 -4.22
N ALA A 313 -15.67 -3.76 -4.25
CA ALA A 313 -15.05 -2.62 -3.60
C ALA A 313 -16.10 -1.80 -2.86
N TYR A 314 -15.74 -1.27 -1.70
CA TYR A 314 -16.65 -0.51 -0.84
C TYR A 314 -15.98 0.70 -0.21
N GLU A 315 -16.74 1.80 -0.15
CA GLU A 315 -16.53 2.86 0.83
C GLU A 315 -17.53 2.68 1.97
N ILE A 316 -17.02 2.53 3.19
CA ILE A 316 -17.84 2.36 4.40
C ILE A 316 -17.44 3.32 5.51
N ASP A 317 -18.32 3.51 6.49
CA ASP A 317 -17.93 4.05 7.79
C ASP A 317 -17.73 2.98 8.86
N ARG A 318 -17.34 3.40 10.07
CA ARG A 318 -17.13 2.50 11.22
C ARG A 318 -18.37 1.69 11.59
N ALA A 319 -19.57 2.21 11.31
CA ALA A 319 -20.84 1.53 11.56
C ALA A 319 -21.22 0.58 10.41
N GLY A 320 -20.41 0.48 9.36
CA GLY A 320 -20.67 -0.38 8.21
C GLY A 320 -21.63 0.21 7.19
N LYS A 321 -22.01 1.49 7.31
CA LYS A 321 -22.85 2.14 6.30
C LYS A 321 -22.06 2.32 5.02
N VAL A 322 -22.62 1.84 3.92
CA VAL A 322 -22.02 1.92 2.58
C VAL A 322 -22.32 3.28 1.94
N TYR A 323 -21.28 3.99 1.52
CA TYR A 323 -21.39 5.26 0.78
C TYR A 323 -21.20 5.06 -0.72
N TRP A 324 -20.42 4.05 -1.09
CA TRP A 324 -20.13 3.70 -2.46
C TRP A 324 -19.80 2.22 -2.56
N ARG A 325 -20.19 1.60 -3.68
CA ARG A 325 -19.90 0.21 -4.00
C ARG A 325 -19.62 0.10 -5.49
N SER A 326 -18.64 -0.71 -5.84
CA SER A 326 -18.46 -1.18 -7.21
C SER A 326 -18.31 -2.68 -7.24
N THR A 327 -18.90 -3.28 -8.27
CA THR A 327 -18.54 -4.61 -8.75
C THR A 327 -17.69 -4.40 -9.99
N THR A 328 -16.40 -4.73 -9.92
CA THR A 328 -15.57 -4.73 -11.12
C THR A 328 -16.03 -5.91 -11.98
N PRO A 329 -16.34 -5.74 -13.27
CA PRO A 329 -16.65 -6.89 -14.12
C PRO A 329 -15.46 -7.86 -14.05
N PRO A 330 -15.69 -9.19 -13.96
CA PRO A 330 -14.63 -10.16 -13.81
C PRO A 330 -13.73 -10.11 -15.04
N ARG A 331 -12.65 -9.32 -14.97
CA ARG A 331 -11.62 -9.28 -15.99
C ARG A 331 -10.38 -9.90 -15.38
N GLN A 332 -10.15 -11.12 -15.86
CA GLN A 332 -9.11 -12.07 -15.53
C GLN A 332 -9.12 -12.61 -14.08
N PRO A 333 -9.16 -13.96 -13.92
CA PRO A 333 -9.24 -14.61 -12.61
C PRO A 333 -8.00 -14.39 -11.72
N PHE A 334 -6.91 -13.84 -12.27
CA PHE A 334 -5.65 -13.62 -11.55
C PHE A 334 -5.27 -12.15 -11.35
N PHE A 335 -6.03 -11.16 -11.88
CA PHE A 335 -5.65 -9.74 -11.80
C PHE A 335 -6.70 -8.82 -11.19
N SER A 336 -7.81 -9.36 -10.69
CA SER A 336 -8.84 -8.64 -9.88
C SER A 336 -8.33 -8.20 -8.48
N LEU A 337 -7.03 -7.99 -8.35
CA LEU A 337 -6.25 -8.03 -7.11
C LEU A 337 -5.82 -6.67 -6.58
N MET A 338 -6.19 -5.60 -7.29
CA MET A 338 -5.52 -4.32 -7.14
C MET A 338 -6.21 -3.39 -6.14
N PRO A 339 -5.44 -2.54 -5.45
CA PRO A 339 -6.00 -1.50 -4.59
C PRO A 339 -7.00 -0.65 -5.35
N ILE A 340 -8.22 -0.57 -4.81
CA ILE A 340 -9.07 0.56 -5.15
C ILE A 340 -8.79 1.69 -4.17
N ARG A 341 -8.59 2.88 -4.70
CA ARG A 341 -8.27 4.07 -3.93
C ARG A 341 -9.23 5.19 -4.29
N LYS A 342 -9.28 6.17 -3.40
CA LYS A 342 -10.07 7.39 -3.54
C LYS A 342 -9.13 8.57 -3.52
N GLY A 343 -9.30 9.50 -4.45
CA GLY A 343 -8.49 10.71 -4.50
C GLY A 343 -9.09 11.81 -5.35
N ASP A 344 -8.59 13.03 -5.15
CA ASP A 344 -8.84 14.14 -6.08
C ASP A 344 -7.86 14.07 -7.25
N LEU A 345 -8.29 13.43 -8.34
CA LEU A 345 -7.55 13.36 -9.59
C LEU A 345 -7.90 14.51 -10.55
N SER A 346 -8.61 15.56 -10.10
CA SER A 346 -8.95 16.67 -10.99
C SER A 346 -7.71 17.42 -11.50
N GLY A 347 -6.64 17.51 -10.71
CA GLY A 347 -5.36 18.06 -11.17
C GLY A 347 -4.78 17.25 -12.33
N PHE A 348 -4.69 15.94 -12.13
CA PHE A 348 -4.23 15.01 -13.15
C PHE A 348 -5.07 15.09 -14.43
N LEU A 349 -6.40 15.01 -14.29
CA LEU A 349 -7.32 15.01 -15.43
C LEU A 349 -7.27 16.32 -16.22
N ARG A 350 -7.35 17.49 -15.56
CA ARG A 350 -7.26 18.80 -16.24
C ARG A 350 -5.96 18.97 -17.03
N ASN A 351 -4.85 18.47 -16.50
CA ASN A 351 -3.54 18.56 -17.14
C ASN A 351 -3.38 17.59 -18.34
N ASN A 352 -4.32 16.66 -18.52
CA ASN A 352 -4.30 15.64 -19.56
C ASN A 352 -5.55 15.69 -20.49
N GLU A 353 -6.27 16.83 -20.55
CA GLU A 353 -7.49 17.01 -21.35
C GLU A 353 -7.24 17.30 -22.84
N ASN A 354 -5.97 17.39 -23.30
CA ASN A 354 -5.60 17.75 -24.67
C ASN A 354 -4.88 16.64 -25.42
#